data_AF-A0A9N9SD22-F1
#
_entry.id   AF-A0A9N9SD22-F1
#
_cell.length_a   1.000
_cell.length_b   1.000
_cell.length_c   1.000
_cell.angle_alpha   90.00
_cell.angle_beta   90.00
_cell.angle_gamma   90.00
#
_symmetry.space_group_name_H-M   'P 1'
#
loop_
_entity.id
_entity.type
_entity.pdbx_description
1 polymer ?
#
loop_
_entity_poly.entity_id
_entity_poly.type
_entity_poly.pdbx_seq_one_letter_code
_entity_poly.pdbx_strand_id
1 'polypeptide(L)'
;MCYLDPVDSPKLRPYPNWKAHDKQGPNPPDIVSPSRARADTCGRLWVLDTGLVNILSADTTSAVNPRFVVYNLTTDEIISSYTIPEGQFDKVSSFFGNIAVEENNCTDSFAYLADFGKPALVVYDLAKNRSWQVNHNFFNVDPLAGNLNVSGEGRKDWSRALRALQTF
;
A
#
# COMPACT_ATOMS: atom_id res chain seq x y z
N MET A 1 5.76 -12.52 -35.84
CA MET A 1 5.41 -11.16 -36.31
C MET A 1 4.71 -10.49 -35.14
N CYS A 2 5.46 -9.82 -34.26
CA CYS A 2 4.88 -9.10 -33.13
C CYS A 2 4.51 -7.71 -33.64
N TYR A 3 3.25 -7.33 -33.48
CA TYR A 3 2.76 -5.99 -33.79
C TYR A 3 3.49 -5.03 -32.84
N LEU A 4 4.36 -4.18 -33.38
CA LEU A 4 4.92 -3.06 -32.64
C LEU A 4 3.81 -2.03 -32.52
N ASP A 5 3.18 -1.93 -31.34
CA ASP A 5 2.31 -0.80 -31.07
C ASP A 5 3.15 0.49 -31.18
N PRO A 6 2.83 1.43 -32.07
CA PRO A 6 3.59 2.66 -32.25
C PRO A 6 3.21 3.72 -31.20
N VAL A 7 2.82 3.29 -29.99
CA VAL A 7 2.25 4.17 -28.97
C VAL A 7 3.31 4.46 -27.90
N ASP A 8 3.92 5.64 -28.02
CA ASP A 8 4.77 6.22 -26.98
C ASP A 8 3.97 6.28 -25.67
N SER A 9 4.44 5.61 -24.62
CA SER A 9 3.70 5.51 -23.36
C SER A 9 3.61 6.90 -22.70
N PRO A 10 2.48 7.27 -22.07
CA PRO A 10 2.36 8.58 -21.42
C PRO A 10 3.45 8.80 -20.37
N LYS A 11 4.09 9.98 -20.41
CA LYS A 11 5.08 10.34 -19.39
C LYS A 11 4.43 10.46 -18.02
N LEU A 12 4.99 9.77 -17.04
CA LEU A 12 4.57 9.90 -15.64
C LEU A 12 5.00 11.25 -15.07
N ARG A 13 4.14 11.83 -14.23
CA ARG A 13 4.41 13.05 -13.47
C ARG A 13 4.29 12.72 -11.98
N PRO A 14 5.33 12.97 -11.16
CA PRO A 14 5.25 12.69 -9.73
C PRO A 14 4.18 13.53 -9.06
N TYR A 15 3.39 12.86 -8.23
CA TYR A 15 2.36 13.48 -7.40
C TYR A 15 2.85 13.60 -5.94
N PRO A 16 2.54 14.69 -5.22
CA PRO A 16 2.04 15.96 -5.76
C PRO A 16 3.12 16.71 -6.57
N ASN A 17 4.40 16.43 -6.30
CA ASN A 17 5.55 16.95 -7.02
C ASN A 17 6.82 16.15 -6.61
N TRP A 18 7.98 16.46 -7.20
CA TRP A 18 9.25 15.78 -6.91
C TRP A 18 9.70 15.83 -5.44
N LYS A 19 9.34 16.88 -4.69
CA LYS A 19 9.78 17.06 -3.29
C LYS A 19 9.25 15.96 -2.37
N ALA A 20 8.04 15.45 -2.65
CA ALA A 20 7.43 14.38 -1.86
C ALA A 20 8.20 13.04 -1.94
N HIS A 21 9.10 12.91 -2.92
CA HIS A 21 9.90 11.71 -3.21
C HIS A 21 11.40 11.92 -2.94
N ASP A 22 11.77 13.05 -2.32
CA ASP A 22 13.18 13.41 -2.11
C ASP A 22 13.81 12.57 -0.99
N LYS A 23 14.72 11.67 -1.39
CA LYS A 23 15.48 10.78 -0.49
C LYS A 23 16.78 11.41 0.03
N GLN A 24 17.16 12.59 -0.45
CA GLN A 24 18.44 13.23 -0.09
C GLN A 24 18.33 14.15 1.13
N GLY A 25 17.10 14.43 1.57
CA GLY A 25 16.83 15.23 2.76
C GLY A 25 17.23 14.54 4.08
N PRO A 26 17.29 15.29 5.19
CA PRO A 26 17.61 14.76 6.51
C PRO A 26 16.49 13.89 7.11
N ASN A 27 15.28 13.97 6.55
CA ASN A 27 14.10 13.22 6.99
C ASN A 27 13.68 12.23 5.89
N PRO A 28 13.00 11.12 6.23
CA PRO A 28 12.37 10.27 5.22
C PRO A 28 11.43 11.08 4.32
N PRO A 29 11.31 10.74 3.02
CA PRO A 29 10.40 11.42 2.09
C PRO A 29 8.95 11.26 2.55
N ASP A 30 8.06 12.12 2.04
CA ASP A 30 6.61 12.02 2.29
C ASP A 30 6.02 10.72 1.76
N ILE A 31 6.60 10.18 0.68
CA ILE A 31 6.24 8.89 0.10
C ILE A 31 7.53 8.10 -0.17
N VAL A 32 7.60 6.87 0.33
CA VAL A 32 8.72 5.94 0.07
C VAL A 32 8.32 4.89 -0.96
N SER A 33 7.22 4.17 -0.68
CA SER A 33 6.79 2.99 -1.43
C SER A 33 5.25 2.91 -1.46
N PRO A 34 4.60 3.72 -2.31
CA PRO A 34 3.15 3.79 -2.41
C PRO A 34 2.64 2.50 -3.07
N SER A 35 1.98 1.64 -2.30
CA SER A 35 1.51 0.34 -2.76
C SER A 35 0.09 0.40 -3.33
N ARG A 36 -0.76 1.26 -2.77
CA ARG A 36 -2.15 1.47 -3.14
C ARG A 36 -2.55 2.91 -2.90
N ALA A 37 -3.47 3.40 -3.71
CA ALA A 37 -4.10 4.70 -3.51
C ALA A 37 -5.62 4.59 -3.72
N ARG A 38 -6.40 5.35 -2.96
CA ARG A 38 -7.86 5.41 -3.04
C ARG A 38 -8.33 6.85 -2.93
N ALA A 39 -9.01 7.33 -3.96
CA ALA A 39 -9.77 8.57 -3.88
C ALA A 39 -11.12 8.31 -3.22
N ASP A 40 -11.56 9.24 -2.36
CA ASP A 40 -12.88 9.22 -1.73
C ASP A 40 -13.78 10.35 -2.24
N THR A 41 -15.08 10.28 -1.90
CA THR A 41 -16.09 11.28 -2.26
C THR A 41 -15.88 12.63 -1.60
N CYS A 42 -15.02 12.71 -0.57
CA CYS A 42 -14.66 13.93 0.14
C CYS A 42 -13.53 14.71 -0.56
N GLY A 43 -13.04 14.22 -1.71
CA GLY A 43 -11.94 14.84 -2.44
C GLY A 43 -10.60 14.61 -1.77
N ARG A 44 -10.40 13.46 -1.13
CA ARG A 44 -9.12 13.07 -0.52
C ARG A 44 -8.51 11.88 -1.25
N LEU A 45 -7.19 11.85 -1.34
CA LEU A 45 -6.43 10.71 -1.83
C LEU A 45 -5.72 10.03 -0.66
N TRP A 46 -6.15 8.83 -0.35
CA TRP A 46 -5.53 7.96 0.65
C TRP A 46 -4.45 7.13 0.00
N VAL A 47 -3.21 7.31 0.42
CA VAL A 47 -2.05 6.56 -0.07
C VAL A 47 -1.55 5.64 1.04
N LEU A 48 -1.49 4.34 0.76
CA LEU A 48 -0.84 3.35 1.62
C LEU A 48 0.64 3.26 1.23
N ASP A 49 1.49 3.84 2.06
CA ASP A 49 2.94 3.75 1.94
C ASP A 49 3.45 2.62 2.83
N THR A 50 4.02 1.59 2.20
CA THR A 50 4.54 0.42 2.93
C THR A 50 5.87 0.72 3.61
N GLY A 51 6.59 1.75 3.17
CA GLY A 51 7.96 2.03 3.61
C GLY A 51 8.99 0.99 3.18
N LEU A 52 8.59 -0.04 2.43
CA LEU A 52 9.47 -1.12 2.00
C LEU A 52 10.24 -0.74 0.73
N VAL A 53 11.52 -1.08 0.70
CA VAL A 53 12.44 -0.91 -0.43
C VAL A 53 12.90 -2.29 -0.90
N ASN A 54 13.14 -2.45 -2.20
CA ASN A 54 13.63 -3.71 -2.78
C ASN A 54 12.69 -4.91 -2.55
N ILE A 55 11.37 -4.69 -2.59
CA ILE A 55 10.32 -5.66 -2.21
C ILE A 55 10.33 -7.00 -2.99
N LEU A 56 11.01 -7.04 -4.14
CA LEU A 56 11.09 -8.21 -5.03
C LEU A 56 12.39 -9.00 -4.86
N SER A 57 13.34 -8.50 -4.08
CA SER A 57 14.66 -9.10 -3.91
C SER A 57 14.91 -9.49 -2.45
N ALA A 58 15.92 -10.34 -2.25
CA ALA A 58 16.27 -10.89 -0.94
C ALA A 58 16.75 -9.83 0.07
N ASP A 59 17.12 -8.64 -0.41
CA ASP A 59 17.52 -7.46 0.35
C ASP A 59 16.35 -6.49 0.60
N THR A 60 15.11 -7.00 0.65
CA THR A 60 13.95 -6.19 1.07
C THR A 60 14.23 -5.57 2.45
N THR A 61 14.09 -4.26 2.56
CA THR A 61 14.30 -3.51 3.81
C THR A 61 13.16 -2.54 4.08
N SER A 62 12.94 -2.21 5.35
CA SER A 62 11.96 -1.18 5.77
C SER A 62 12.69 0.14 6.01
N ALA A 63 12.47 1.14 5.17
CA ALA A 63 13.02 2.48 5.35
C ALA A 63 12.21 3.28 6.39
N VAL A 64 10.90 3.08 6.41
CA VAL A 64 9.98 3.64 7.42
C VAL A 64 8.94 2.57 7.81
N ASN A 65 8.25 2.78 8.93
CA ASN A 65 7.09 1.97 9.29
C ASN A 65 5.95 2.25 8.29
N PRO A 66 5.07 1.26 8.01
CA PRO A 66 3.90 1.47 7.17
C PRO A 66 3.04 2.62 7.67
N ARG A 67 2.52 3.42 6.74
CA ARG A 67 1.72 4.59 7.07
C ARG A 67 0.67 4.88 6.01
N PHE A 68 -0.29 5.70 6.41
CA PHE A 68 -1.16 6.41 5.48
C PHE A 68 -0.68 7.82 5.27
N VAL A 69 -0.78 8.28 4.03
CA VAL A 69 -0.66 9.70 3.69
C VAL A 69 -1.95 10.08 2.97
N VAL A 70 -2.66 11.08 3.51
CA VAL A 70 -3.92 11.56 2.96
C VAL A 70 -3.68 12.93 2.37
N TYR A 71 -3.91 13.06 1.06
CA TYR A 71 -3.83 14.33 0.34
C TYR A 71 -5.21 14.92 0.12
N ASN A 72 -5.31 16.24 0.10
CA ASN A 72 -6.46 16.94 -0.47
C ASN A 72 -6.29 17.00 -1.99
N LEU A 73 -7.20 16.40 -2.76
CA LEU A 73 -7.13 16.33 -4.23
C LEU A 73 -7.34 17.69 -4.93
N THR A 74 -7.79 18.72 -4.20
CA THR A 74 -7.96 20.07 -4.75
C THR A 74 -6.68 20.89 -4.62
N THR A 75 -5.95 20.74 -3.52
CA THR A 75 -4.74 21.53 -3.22
C THR A 75 -3.45 20.76 -3.37
N ASP A 76 -3.52 19.44 -3.52
CA ASP A 76 -2.38 18.51 -3.56
C ASP A 76 -1.52 18.54 -2.29
N GLU A 77 -2.10 18.97 -1.18
CA GLU A 77 -1.43 19.07 0.12
C GLU A 77 -1.77 17.88 1.02
N ILE A 78 -0.80 17.49 1.85
CA ILE A 78 -1.00 16.47 2.88
C ILE A 78 -1.88 17.06 3.98
N ILE A 79 -3.02 16.43 4.24
CA ILE A 79 -3.94 16.82 5.32
C ILE A 79 -3.87 15.87 6.52
N SER A 80 -3.34 14.66 6.33
CA SER A 80 -3.07 13.73 7.42
C SER A 80 -1.96 12.75 7.05
N SER A 81 -1.16 12.38 8.03
CA SER A 81 -0.18 11.30 7.92
C SER A 81 -0.23 10.48 9.21
N TYR A 82 -0.47 9.17 9.07
CA TYR A 82 -0.63 8.28 10.21
C TYR A 82 0.25 7.05 10.07
N THR A 83 1.23 6.93 10.94
CA THR A 83 2.12 5.75 11.00
C THR A 83 1.49 4.64 11.83
N ILE A 84 1.45 3.44 11.27
CA ILE A 84 0.93 2.26 11.97
C ILE A 84 1.87 1.93 13.16
N PRO A 85 1.33 1.75 14.38
CA PRO A 85 2.15 1.42 15.56
C PRO A 85 2.83 0.04 15.45
N GLU A 86 4.03 -0.11 16.00
CA GLU A 86 4.85 -1.35 15.91
C GLU A 86 4.19 -2.59 16.53
N GLY A 87 3.14 -2.44 17.33
CA GLY A 87 2.35 -3.57 17.85
C GLY A 87 1.30 -4.12 16.89
N GLN A 88 1.09 -3.49 15.73
CA GLN A 88 0.00 -3.82 14.79
C GLN A 88 0.50 -4.44 13.48
N PHE A 89 1.82 -4.60 13.33
CA PHE A 89 2.45 -5.26 12.20
C PHE A 89 3.76 -5.92 12.65
N ASP A 90 4.28 -6.83 11.85
CA ASP A 90 5.58 -7.47 12.04
C ASP A 90 6.57 -6.95 11.00
N LYS A 91 7.74 -6.47 11.43
CA LYS A 91 8.71 -5.80 10.55
C LYS A 91 9.28 -6.70 9.44
N VAL A 92 9.20 -8.02 9.60
CA VAL A 92 9.78 -8.99 8.67
C VAL A 92 8.71 -9.60 7.77
N SER A 93 7.58 -9.98 8.35
CA SER A 93 6.54 -10.74 7.67
C SER A 93 5.38 -9.90 7.16
N SER A 94 5.03 -8.77 7.79
CA SER A 94 3.87 -7.99 7.37
C SER A 94 4.04 -7.38 5.99
N PHE A 95 2.95 -7.42 5.22
CA PHE A 95 2.87 -6.80 3.90
C PHE A 95 1.44 -6.31 3.67
N PHE A 96 1.21 -5.02 3.91
CA PHE A 96 -0.07 -4.39 3.62
C PHE A 96 -0.19 -4.17 2.11
N GLY A 97 -1.00 -5.00 1.44
CA GLY A 97 -1.14 -4.91 -0.02
C GLY A 97 -2.48 -4.35 -0.48
N ASN A 98 -3.41 -4.04 0.43
CA ASN A 98 -4.67 -3.38 0.08
C ASN A 98 -5.14 -2.39 1.15
N ILE A 99 -5.88 -1.37 0.70
CA ILE A 99 -6.60 -0.40 1.54
C ILE A 99 -8.05 -0.32 1.06
N ALA A 100 -9.00 -0.45 1.97
CA ALA A 100 -10.38 -0.04 1.76
C ALA A 100 -10.67 1.17 2.67
N VAL A 101 -11.47 2.12 2.18
CA VAL A 101 -11.86 3.31 2.94
C VAL A 101 -13.38 3.30 3.04
N GLU A 102 -13.90 3.33 4.27
CA GLU A 102 -15.30 3.58 4.57
C GLU A 102 -15.50 5.08 4.74
N GLU A 103 -16.38 5.61 3.91
CA GLU A 103 -16.66 7.02 3.81
C GLU A 103 -17.99 7.28 4.55
N ASN A 104 -17.90 7.71 5.81
CA ASN A 104 -19.02 8.41 6.44
C ASN A 104 -18.99 9.90 6.03
N ASN A 105 -19.60 10.79 6.80
CA ASN A 105 -19.63 12.26 6.69
C ASN A 105 -18.27 13.02 6.59
N CYS A 106 -17.26 12.47 5.93
CA CYS A 106 -15.89 12.94 5.71
C CYS A 106 -15.03 13.08 6.97
N THR A 107 -15.62 13.26 8.15
CA THR A 107 -14.90 13.42 9.42
C THR A 107 -14.82 12.12 10.21
N ASP A 108 -15.74 11.19 9.98
CA ASP A 108 -15.83 9.88 10.66
C ASP A 108 -15.54 8.72 9.68
N SER A 109 -14.42 8.80 8.98
CA SER A 109 -14.01 7.77 8.02
C SER A 109 -13.15 6.70 8.69
N PHE A 110 -13.28 5.47 8.21
CA PHE A 110 -12.41 4.35 8.60
C PHE A 110 -11.57 3.90 7.42
N ALA A 111 -10.35 3.45 7.68
CA ALA A 111 -9.53 2.76 6.70
C ALA A 111 -9.18 1.36 7.19
N TYR A 112 -9.18 0.40 6.28
CA TYR A 112 -8.93 -1.02 6.54
C TYR A 112 -7.75 -1.48 5.72
N LEU A 113 -6.70 -1.96 6.38
CA LEU A 113 -5.50 -2.50 5.74
C LEU A 113 -5.46 -4.00 5.91
N ALA A 114 -5.44 -4.72 4.79
CA ALA A 114 -5.24 -6.15 4.78
C ALA A 114 -3.74 -6.47 4.77
N ASP A 115 -3.26 -7.17 5.80
CA ASP A 115 -1.91 -7.72 5.85
C ASP A 115 -1.91 -9.14 5.27
N PHE A 116 -1.23 -9.34 4.15
CA PHE A 116 -1.16 -10.64 3.49
C PHE A 116 -0.01 -11.51 4.00
N GLY A 117 1.01 -10.91 4.61
CA GLY A 117 2.18 -11.63 5.07
C GLY A 117 2.03 -12.15 6.50
N LYS A 118 1.38 -11.37 7.37
CA LYS A 118 0.87 -11.81 8.66
C LYS A 118 -0.64 -11.59 8.71
N PRO A 119 -1.45 -12.58 8.27
CA PRO A 119 -2.90 -12.44 8.12
C PRO A 119 -3.62 -11.74 9.27
N ALA A 120 -3.89 -10.46 9.09
CA ALA A 120 -4.56 -9.59 10.05
C ALA A 120 -5.19 -8.39 9.31
N LEU A 121 -6.15 -7.75 9.97
CA LEU A 121 -6.77 -6.52 9.49
C LEU A 121 -6.40 -5.39 10.45
N VAL A 122 -5.77 -4.33 9.95
CA VAL A 122 -5.61 -3.10 10.74
C VAL A 122 -6.74 -2.15 10.39
N VAL A 123 -7.44 -1.66 11.42
CA VAL A 123 -8.53 -0.69 11.29
C VAL A 123 -8.02 0.64 11.81
N TYR A 124 -8.15 1.69 11.01
CA TYR A 124 -7.83 3.06 11.37
C TYR A 124 -9.12 3.89 11.44
N ASP A 125 -9.26 4.63 12.53
CA ASP A 125 -10.35 5.55 12.84
C ASP A 125 -9.82 6.97 12.69
N LEU A 126 -10.28 7.66 11.63
CA LEU A 126 -9.81 9.02 11.31
C LEU A 126 -10.23 10.02 12.39
N ALA A 127 -11.46 9.93 12.88
CA ALA A 127 -12.01 10.87 13.86
C ALA A 127 -11.24 10.84 15.18
N LYS A 128 -10.83 9.64 15.62
CA LYS A 128 -10.07 9.44 16.86
C LYS A 128 -8.56 9.39 16.64
N ASN A 129 -8.11 9.47 15.39
CA ASN A 129 -6.72 9.34 14.96
C ASN A 129 -5.99 8.16 15.63
N ARG A 130 -6.61 6.97 15.59
CA ARG A 130 -6.06 5.76 16.21
C ARG A 130 -6.32 4.55 15.35
N SER A 131 -5.53 3.51 15.57
CA SER A 131 -5.70 2.22 14.89
C SER A 131 -5.67 1.06 15.87
N TRP A 132 -6.19 -0.08 15.46
CA TRP A 132 -6.05 -1.36 16.16
C TRP A 132 -6.00 -2.51 15.17
N GLN A 133 -5.39 -3.62 15.58
CA GLN A 133 -5.35 -4.86 14.82
C GLN A 133 -6.53 -5.76 15.19
N VAL A 134 -7.15 -6.37 14.18
CA VAL A 134 -8.19 -7.38 14.28
C VAL A 134 -7.65 -8.66 13.66
N ASN A 135 -7.83 -9.77 14.37
CA ASN A 135 -7.41 -11.10 13.91
C ASN A 135 -8.64 -11.99 13.75
N HIS A 136 -8.69 -12.73 12.65
CA HIS A 136 -9.77 -13.69 12.39
C HIS A 136 -9.24 -14.86 11.55
N ASN A 137 -9.78 -16.06 11.77
CA ASN A 137 -9.32 -17.28 11.08
C ASN A 137 -9.47 -17.19 9.56
N PHE A 138 -10.53 -16.51 9.07
CA PHE A 138 -10.78 -16.30 7.64
C PHE A 138 -9.77 -15.39 6.93
N PHE A 139 -8.84 -14.76 7.64
CA PHE A 139 -7.78 -13.97 6.98
C PHE A 139 -6.64 -14.85 6.45
N ASN A 140 -6.54 -16.10 6.92
CA ASN A 140 -5.52 -17.03 6.44
C ASN A 140 -5.82 -17.49 5.01
N VAL A 141 -4.77 -17.64 4.22
CA VAL A 141 -4.85 -18.19 2.85
C VAL A 141 -5.28 -19.65 2.90
N ASP A 142 -6.14 -20.06 1.98
CA ASP A 142 -6.48 -21.47 1.79
C ASP A 142 -5.23 -22.24 1.29
N PRO A 143 -4.71 -23.23 2.04
CA PRO A 143 -3.50 -23.95 1.67
C PRO A 143 -3.63 -24.75 0.37
N LEU A 144 -4.85 -25.11 -0.05
CA LEU A 144 -5.08 -25.84 -1.31
C LEU A 144 -5.12 -24.88 -2.51
N ALA A 145 -5.58 -23.66 -2.29
CA ALA A 145 -5.49 -22.59 -3.26
C ALA A 145 -4.18 -21.81 -3.04
N GLY A 146 -3.04 -22.51 -3.03
CA GLY A 146 -1.69 -22.00 -2.72
C GLY A 146 -0.86 -21.53 -3.93
N ASN A 147 -1.25 -21.93 -5.14
CA ASN A 147 -0.47 -21.72 -6.35
C ASN A 147 -1.26 -20.96 -7.41
N LEU A 148 -0.68 -19.88 -7.93
CA LEU A 148 -1.17 -19.19 -9.11
C LEU A 148 -0.27 -19.51 -10.31
N ASN A 149 -0.89 -19.88 -11.44
CA ASN A 149 -0.21 -20.08 -12.71
C ASN A 149 -0.79 -19.09 -13.73
N VAL A 150 0.05 -18.21 -14.26
CA VAL A 150 -0.33 -17.23 -15.29
C VAL A 150 0.54 -17.53 -16.51
N SER A 151 -0.11 -17.74 -17.67
CA SER A 151 0.56 -17.96 -18.97
C SER A 151 1.56 -19.13 -19.01
N GLY A 152 1.42 -20.13 -18.14
CA GLY A 152 2.32 -21.28 -18.11
C GLY A 152 3.69 -21.00 -17.49
N GLU A 153 3.94 -19.77 -17.03
CA GLU A 153 5.10 -19.46 -16.20
C GLU A 153 4.85 -20.03 -14.80
N GLY A 154 5.65 -21.04 -14.45
CA GLY A 154 5.36 -21.99 -13.38
C GLY A 154 5.04 -21.41 -12.00
N ARG A 155 4.12 -22.12 -11.34
CA ARG A 155 3.90 -22.26 -9.89
C ARG A 155 4.57 -21.19 -9.01
N LYS A 156 3.96 -19.99 -8.91
CA LYS A 156 4.31 -19.01 -7.88
C LYS A 156 3.39 -19.24 -6.67
N ASP A 157 3.98 -19.51 -5.52
CA ASP A 157 3.32 -19.44 -4.21
C ASP A 157 2.60 -18.07 -4.12
N TRP A 158 1.34 -18.02 -3.66
CA TRP A 158 0.57 -16.76 -3.59
C TRP A 158 1.28 -15.63 -2.88
N SER A 159 2.08 -15.93 -1.85
CA SER A 159 2.89 -14.94 -1.14
C SER A 159 3.92 -14.24 -2.06
N ARG A 160 4.41 -14.96 -3.08
CA ARG A 160 5.29 -14.45 -4.13
C ARG A 160 4.52 -13.92 -5.33
N ALA A 161 3.36 -14.52 -5.65
CA ALA A 161 2.52 -14.09 -6.75
C ALA A 161 1.92 -12.69 -6.53
N LEU A 162 1.47 -12.37 -5.30
CA LEU A 162 0.96 -11.03 -4.96
C LEU A 162 2.05 -9.94 -5.04
N ARG A 163 3.30 -10.27 -4.69
CA ARG A 163 4.45 -9.37 -4.92
C ARG A 163 4.70 -9.14 -6.42
N ALA A 164 4.49 -10.17 -7.25
CA ALA A 164 4.63 -10.08 -8.70
C ALA A 164 3.40 -9.49 -9.43
N LEU A 165 2.24 -9.37 -8.79
CA LEU A 165 1.02 -8.79 -9.37
C LEU A 165 0.95 -7.26 -9.23
N GLN A 166 1.95 -6.63 -8.61
CA GLN A 166 2.10 -5.16 -8.61
C GLN A 166 2.74 -4.60 -9.90
N THR A 167 2.92 -5.45 -10.93
CA THR A 167 3.47 -5.08 -12.25
C THR A 167 2.44 -5.06 -13.40
N PHE A 168 1.17 -4.84 -13.09
CA PHE A 168 0.15 -4.46 -14.09
C PHE A 168 -0.61 -3.21 -13.64
#